data_AF-A0A318KRN9-F1
#
_entry.id   AF-A0A318KRN9-F1
#
_cell.length_a   1.000
_cell.length_b   1.000
_cell.length_c   1.000
_cell.angle_alpha   90.00
_cell.angle_beta   90.00
_cell.angle_gamma   90.00
#
_symmetry.space_group_name_H-M   'P 1'
#
loop_
_entity.id
_entity.type
_entity.pdbx_description
1 polymer ?
#
loop_
_entity_poly.entity_id
_entity_poly.type
_entity_poly.pdbx_seq_one_letter_code
_entity_poly.pdbx_strand_id
1 'polypeptide(L)'
;GYVKVINNADTSKSTLVVNTETLQFADSSETIQARDELKVLAGSYLQVLGRQADVYGFDYFGDLQSKGYSLGGIAINMIKSDEAKARGFVLTGDAVNDVEMLYKAILGRESDAGGKAAWVQQMQSGGMTLEQVANAFMVSGEMQKHYLVQTGWDFLL
;
A
#
# COMPACT_ATOMS: atom_id res chain seq x y z
N GLY A 1 -9.05 4.39 9.95
CA GLY A 1 -7.73 3.88 10.39
C GLY A 1 -7.79 2.39 10.54
N TYR A 2 -6.79 1.76 11.16
CA TYR A 2 -6.96 0.43 11.72
C TYR A 2 -6.86 0.51 13.24
N VAL A 3 -7.59 -0.35 13.93
CA VAL A 3 -7.55 -0.43 15.39
C VAL A 3 -7.57 -1.89 15.77
N LYS A 4 -6.60 -2.28 16.58
CA LYS A 4 -6.64 -3.58 17.25
C LYS A 4 -7.55 -3.44 18.47
N VAL A 5 -8.74 -4.04 18.39
CA VAL A 5 -9.64 -4.12 19.54
C VAL A 5 -9.21 -5.34 20.34
N ILE A 6 -8.74 -5.11 21.56
CA ILE A 6 -8.30 -6.16 22.48
C ILE A 6 -9.44 -6.42 23.46
N ASN A 7 -9.75 -7.69 23.70
CA ASN A 7 -10.74 -8.04 24.71
C ASN A 7 -10.16 -7.74 26.10
N ASN A 8 -10.87 -6.90 26.87
CA ASN A 8 -10.41 -6.50 28.20
C ASN A 8 -10.36 -7.67 29.21
N ALA A 9 -11.20 -8.69 29.03
CA ALA A 9 -11.24 -9.86 29.91
C ALA A 9 -10.24 -10.96 29.50
N ASP A 10 -9.77 -10.95 28.26
CA ASP A 10 -8.79 -11.90 27.74
C ASP A 10 -7.92 -11.22 26.68
N THR A 11 -6.78 -10.69 27.10
CA THR A 11 -5.88 -9.91 26.23
C THR A 11 -5.21 -10.74 25.13
N SER A 12 -5.32 -12.08 25.20
CA SER A 12 -4.92 -12.96 24.10
C SER A 12 -5.91 -12.92 22.94
N LYS A 13 -7.16 -12.51 23.19
CA LYS A 13 -8.20 -12.33 22.18
C LYS A 13 -8.23 -10.89 21.70
N SER A 14 -8.06 -10.74 20.40
CA SER A 14 -8.18 -9.44 19.74
C SER A 14 -8.82 -9.60 18.37
N THR A 15 -9.40 -8.53 17.87
CA THR A 15 -9.88 -8.43 16.50
C THR A 15 -9.29 -7.18 15.88
N LEU A 16 -8.93 -7.27 14.61
CA LEU A 16 -8.51 -6.11 13.86
C LEU A 16 -9.70 -5.54 13.12
N VAL A 17 -9.93 -4.25 13.31
CA VAL A 17 -10.90 -3.50 12.52
C VAL A 17 -10.11 -2.60 11.58
N VAL A 18 -10.26 -2.82 10.28
CA VAL A 18 -9.56 -2.09 9.22
C VAL A 18 -10.52 -1.18 8.48
N ASN A 19 -9.99 -0.09 7.94
CA ASN A 19 -10.76 0.89 7.17
C ASN A 19 -11.99 1.44 7.91
N THR A 20 -11.85 1.68 9.22
CA THR A 20 -12.94 2.16 10.08
C THR A 20 -12.74 3.62 10.47
N GLU A 21 -13.81 4.39 10.44
CA GLU A 21 -13.84 5.80 10.85
C GLU A 21 -14.35 5.97 12.28
N THR A 22 -15.22 5.07 12.75
CA THR A 22 -15.77 5.09 14.11
C THR A 22 -15.92 3.68 14.64
N LEU A 23 -15.47 3.44 15.88
CA LEU A 23 -15.79 2.23 16.64
C LEU A 23 -16.92 2.56 17.61
N GLN A 24 -18.03 1.82 17.52
CA GLN A 24 -19.16 1.96 18.43
C GLN A 24 -19.13 0.87 19.49
N PHE A 25 -19.13 1.28 20.75
CA PHE A 25 -19.35 0.45 21.92
C PHE A 25 -20.76 0.70 22.49
N ALA A 26 -21.20 -0.12 23.44
CA ALA A 26 -22.53 0.01 24.04
C ALA A 26 -22.72 1.33 24.80
N ASP A 27 -21.62 1.94 25.25
CA ASP A 27 -21.57 3.12 26.11
C ASP A 27 -20.90 4.33 25.46
N SER A 28 -20.10 4.14 24.40
CA SER A 28 -19.38 5.24 23.74
C SER A 28 -19.07 4.97 22.27
N SER A 29 -18.62 6.01 21.56
CA SER A 29 -18.08 5.91 20.21
C SER A 29 -16.68 6.53 20.17
N GLU A 30 -15.73 5.81 19.60
CA GLU A 30 -14.35 6.29 19.41
C GLU A 30 -14.13 6.64 17.93
N THR A 31 -13.73 7.88 17.66
CA THR A 31 -13.38 8.31 16.30
C THR A 31 -11.96 7.88 15.99
N ILE A 32 -11.80 7.13 14.91
CA ILE A 32 -10.51 6.59 14.51
C ILE A 32 -9.90 7.51 13.47
N GLN A 33 -8.93 8.32 13.89
CA GLN A 33 -8.11 9.06 12.93
C GLN A 33 -7.33 8.08 12.06
N ALA A 34 -7.73 7.96 10.81
CA ALA A 34 -6.93 7.29 9.81
C ALA A 34 -5.70 8.14 9.53
N ARG A 35 -4.50 7.61 9.77
CA ARG A 35 -3.28 8.22 9.21
C ARG A 35 -3.36 8.03 7.70
N ASP A 36 -3.23 9.11 6.91
CA ASP A 36 -3.35 9.06 5.45
C ASP A 36 -2.40 8.03 4.82
N GLU A 37 -1.23 7.87 5.42
CA GLU A 37 -0.18 6.91 5.05
C GLU A 37 -0.65 5.44 5.14
N LEU A 38 -1.57 5.12 6.05
CA LEU A 38 -2.12 3.76 6.20
C LEU A 38 -3.21 3.45 5.18
N LYS A 39 -3.92 4.47 4.68
CA LYS A 39 -4.86 4.32 3.55
C LYS A 39 -4.11 3.98 2.26
N VAL A 40 -2.96 4.62 2.04
CA VAL A 40 -2.06 4.36 0.91
C VAL A 40 -1.66 2.88 0.87
N LEU A 41 -1.29 2.37 2.05
CA LEU A 41 -0.84 1.00 2.20
C LEU A 41 -1.97 -0.02 1.97
N ALA A 42 -3.17 0.25 2.50
CA ALA A 42 -4.34 -0.61 2.34
C ALA A 42 -4.75 -0.78 0.86
N GLY A 43 -4.75 0.32 0.09
CA GLY A 43 -5.03 0.25 -1.35
C GLY A 43 -3.95 -0.52 -2.11
N SER A 44 -2.69 -0.35 -1.72
CA SER A 44 -1.56 -1.07 -2.32
C SER A 44 -1.66 -2.58 -2.13
N TYR A 45 -2.20 -3.06 -1.00
CA TYR A 45 -2.43 -4.49 -0.78
C TYR A 45 -3.38 -5.12 -1.79
N LEU A 46 -4.53 -4.49 -2.04
CA LEU A 46 -5.48 -5.01 -3.02
C LEU A 46 -4.89 -4.97 -4.43
N GLN A 47 -4.20 -3.88 -4.76
CA GLN A 47 -3.62 -3.67 -6.07
C GLN A 47 -2.48 -4.66 -6.36
N VAL A 48 -1.51 -4.78 -5.44
CA VAL A 48 -0.29 -5.60 -5.58
C VAL A 48 -0.55 -7.07 -5.26
N LEU A 49 -1.26 -7.37 -4.16
CA LEU A 49 -1.40 -8.72 -3.60
C LEU A 49 -2.77 -9.35 -3.85
N GLY A 50 -3.79 -8.55 -4.18
CA GLY A 50 -5.10 -9.07 -4.62
C GLY A 50 -6.01 -9.46 -3.47
N ARG A 51 -5.62 -9.06 -2.26
CA ARG A 51 -6.34 -9.29 -1.01
C ARG A 51 -6.22 -8.06 -0.14
N GLN A 52 -7.15 -7.92 0.80
CA GLN A 52 -6.96 -6.96 1.88
C GLN A 52 -5.83 -7.45 2.80
N ALA A 53 -5.08 -6.50 3.36
CA ALA A 53 -4.12 -6.80 4.40
C ALA A 53 -4.80 -7.41 5.62
N ASP A 54 -4.22 -8.50 6.13
CA ASP A 54 -4.54 -9.01 7.45
C ASP A 54 -3.81 -8.19 8.55
N VAL A 55 -4.07 -8.55 9.82
CA VAL A 55 -3.52 -7.84 10.97
C VAL A 55 -2.01 -7.86 11.07
N TYR A 56 -1.40 -8.98 10.71
CA TYR A 56 0.05 -9.11 10.73
C TYR A 56 0.67 -8.30 9.61
N GLY A 57 -0.01 -8.24 8.47
CA GLY A 57 0.36 -7.39 7.34
C GLY A 57 0.39 -5.90 7.67
N PHE A 58 -0.65 -5.36 8.31
CA PHE A 58 -0.67 -3.94 8.69
C PHE A 58 0.33 -3.60 9.80
N ASP A 59 0.44 -4.43 10.84
CA ASP A 59 1.43 -4.21 11.91
C ASP A 59 2.86 -4.27 11.37
N TYR A 60 3.16 -5.20 10.45
CA TYR A 60 4.46 -5.30 9.80
C TYR A 60 4.86 -4.02 9.09
N PHE A 61 3.94 -3.41 8.33
CA PHE A 61 4.25 -2.19 7.61
C PHE A 61 4.24 -0.94 8.49
N GLY A 62 3.39 -0.88 9.51
CA GLY A 62 3.47 0.16 10.54
C GLY A 62 4.81 0.14 11.27
N ASP A 63 5.33 -1.04 11.58
CA ASP A 63 6.65 -1.23 12.16
C ASP A 63 7.77 -0.79 11.21
N LEU A 64 7.72 -1.18 9.93
CA LEU A 64 8.69 -0.72 8.92
C LEU A 64 8.70 0.81 8.80
N GLN A 65 7.53 1.44 8.78
CA GLN A 65 7.44 2.89 8.73
C GLN A 65 8.01 3.54 10.01
N SER A 66 7.73 2.98 11.19
CA SER A 66 8.31 3.45 12.45
C SER A 66 9.84 3.35 12.48
N LYS A 67 10.40 2.41 11.69
CA LYS A 67 11.84 2.20 11.51
C LYS A 67 12.44 3.07 10.40
N GLY A 68 11.67 3.96 9.79
CA GLY A 68 12.12 4.93 8.80
C GLY A 68 12.16 4.43 7.36
N TYR A 69 11.52 3.30 7.05
CA TYR A 69 11.40 2.82 5.67
C TYR A 69 10.50 3.76 4.85
N SER A 70 10.89 4.00 3.60
CA SER A 70 10.05 4.75 2.65
C SER A 70 8.84 3.91 2.20
N LEU A 71 7.77 4.58 1.78
CA LEU A 71 6.61 3.90 1.18
C LEU A 71 7.02 3.16 -0.11
N GLY A 72 7.98 3.70 -0.86
CA GLY A 72 8.55 3.03 -2.03
C GLY A 72 9.27 1.72 -1.68
N GLY A 73 10.07 1.71 -0.61
CA GLY A 73 10.77 0.50 -0.14
C GLY A 73 9.80 -0.57 0.32
N ILE A 74 8.74 -0.16 1.03
CA ILE A 74 7.62 -1.02 1.42
C ILE A 74 6.93 -1.63 0.18
N ALA A 75 6.57 -0.81 -0.81
CA ALA A 75 5.92 -1.27 -2.03
C ALA A 75 6.81 -2.25 -2.82
N ILE A 76 8.12 -1.99 -2.91
CA ILE A 76 9.07 -2.91 -3.53
C ILE A 76 9.11 -4.26 -2.80
N ASN A 77 9.08 -4.27 -1.46
CA ASN A 77 9.03 -5.50 -0.69
C ASN A 77 7.74 -6.29 -0.95
N MET A 78 6.60 -5.62 -1.07
CA MET A 78 5.35 -6.26 -1.49
C MET A 78 5.47 -6.88 -2.88
N ILE A 79 5.98 -6.14 -3.86
CA ILE A 79 6.13 -6.60 -5.25
C ILE A 79 7.10 -7.79 -5.36
N LYS A 80 8.12 -7.86 -4.49
CA LYS A 80 9.07 -8.98 -4.44
C LYS A 80 8.53 -10.23 -3.75
N SER A 81 7.38 -10.14 -3.06
CA SER A 81 6.75 -11.28 -2.39
C SER A 81 6.32 -12.36 -3.38
N ASP A 82 6.20 -13.59 -2.91
CA ASP A 82 5.75 -14.70 -3.75
C ASP A 82 4.28 -14.56 -4.17
N GLU A 83 3.46 -13.86 -3.37
CA GLU A 83 2.08 -13.51 -3.71
C GLU A 83 2.03 -12.57 -4.92
N ALA A 84 2.83 -11.50 -4.94
CA ALA A 84 2.89 -10.58 -6.06
C ALA A 84 3.45 -11.25 -7.33
N LYS A 85 4.46 -12.11 -7.19
CA LYS A 85 4.98 -12.93 -8.31
C LYS A 85 3.92 -13.87 -8.88
N ALA A 86 3.10 -14.50 -8.04
CA ALA A 86 2.00 -15.34 -8.48
C ALA A 86 0.94 -14.57 -9.29
N ARG A 87 0.86 -13.24 -9.09
CA ARG A 87 0.04 -12.33 -9.89
C ARG A 87 0.74 -11.79 -11.14
N GLY A 88 1.98 -12.22 -11.40
CA GLY A 88 2.76 -11.81 -12.56
C GLY A 88 3.61 -10.55 -12.36
N PHE A 89 3.72 -10.03 -11.14
CA PHE A 89 4.59 -8.90 -10.84
C PHE A 89 6.01 -9.38 -10.53
N VAL A 90 6.96 -9.09 -11.43
CA VAL A 90 8.35 -9.53 -11.30
C VAL A 90 9.30 -8.40 -11.63
N LEU A 91 10.04 -7.93 -10.63
CA LEU A 91 11.16 -7.00 -10.81
C LEU A 91 12.39 -7.80 -11.26
N THR A 92 13.01 -7.37 -12.36
CA THR A 92 14.15 -8.05 -13.02
C THR A 92 15.46 -7.29 -12.88
N GLY A 93 15.42 -6.03 -12.43
CA GLY A 93 16.57 -5.13 -12.40
C GLY A 93 16.77 -4.37 -13.71
N ASP A 94 16.03 -4.73 -14.78
CA ASP A 94 15.93 -3.90 -15.98
C ASP A 94 14.97 -2.74 -15.75
N ALA A 95 15.43 -1.52 -16.00
CA ALA A 95 14.66 -0.31 -15.73
C ALA A 95 13.34 -0.27 -16.53
N VAL A 96 13.32 -0.78 -17.76
CA VAL A 96 12.11 -0.77 -18.61
C VAL A 96 11.05 -1.71 -18.05
N ASN A 97 11.45 -2.91 -17.62
CA ASN A 97 10.57 -3.85 -16.95
C ASN A 97 10.11 -3.33 -15.59
N ASP A 98 11.04 -2.86 -14.76
CA ASP A 98 10.75 -2.54 -13.37
C ASP A 98 9.82 -1.32 -13.25
N VAL A 99 10.00 -0.30 -14.10
CA VAL A 99 9.06 0.83 -14.18
C VAL A 99 7.67 0.35 -14.61
N GLU A 100 7.56 -0.57 -15.58
CA GLU A 100 6.27 -1.14 -15.97
C GLU A 100 5.58 -1.84 -14.81
N MET A 101 6.34 -2.65 -14.05
CA MET A 101 5.79 -3.35 -12.89
C MET A 101 5.33 -2.37 -11.81
N LEU A 102 6.02 -1.25 -11.60
CA LEU A 102 5.55 -0.21 -10.67
C LEU A 102 4.23 0.41 -11.12
N TYR A 103 4.05 0.72 -12.41
CA TYR A 103 2.78 1.21 -12.94
C TYR A 103 1.63 0.22 -12.68
N LYS A 104 1.83 -1.05 -13.04
CA LYS A 104 0.77 -2.06 -12.91
C LYS A 104 0.47 -2.41 -11.47
N ALA A 105 1.50 -2.58 -10.65
CA ALA A 105 1.35 -3.03 -9.26
C ALA A 105 0.88 -1.90 -8.34
N ILE A 106 1.40 -0.68 -8.50
CA ILE A 106 1.07 0.45 -7.61
C ILE A 106 -0.15 1.22 -8.15
N LEU A 107 -0.13 1.65 -9.42
CA LEU A 107 -1.21 2.49 -9.98
C LEU A 107 -2.34 1.68 -10.61
N GLY A 108 -2.15 0.38 -10.83
CA GLY A 108 -3.20 -0.48 -11.37
C GLY A 108 -3.53 -0.29 -12.83
N ARG A 109 -2.62 0.31 -13.60
CA ARG A 109 -2.79 0.58 -15.03
C ARG A 109 -1.51 0.32 -15.78
N GLU A 110 -1.62 0.18 -17.10
CA GLU A 110 -0.46 0.18 -17.99
C GLU A 110 0.23 1.56 -17.96
N SER A 111 1.54 1.54 -18.18
CA SER A 111 2.30 2.76 -18.31
C SER A 111 1.93 3.54 -19.57
N ASP A 112 2.02 4.87 -19.50
CA ASP A 112 2.03 5.70 -20.70
C ASP A 112 3.46 5.80 -21.24
N ALA A 113 3.60 5.87 -22.57
CA ALA A 113 4.90 5.79 -23.23
C ALA A 113 5.86 6.93 -22.79
N GLY A 114 5.32 8.15 -22.61
CA GLY A 114 6.11 9.32 -22.23
C GLY A 114 6.60 9.27 -20.78
N GLY A 115 5.70 8.97 -19.85
CA GLY A 115 5.99 8.82 -18.43
C GLY A 115 6.97 7.68 -18.17
N LYS A 116 6.73 6.52 -18.79
CA LYS A 116 7.67 5.38 -18.70
C LYS A 116 9.06 5.75 -19.21
N ALA A 117 9.16 6.37 -20.38
CA ALA A 117 10.45 6.78 -20.94
C ALA A 117 11.20 7.74 -20.01
N ALA A 118 10.49 8.70 -19.40
CA ALA A 118 11.08 9.64 -18.46
C ALA A 118 11.64 8.94 -17.22
N TRP A 119 10.89 8.02 -16.59
CA TRP A 119 11.35 7.27 -15.43
C TRP A 119 12.53 6.36 -15.76
N VAL A 120 12.46 5.64 -16.88
CA VAL A 120 13.55 4.77 -17.35
C VAL A 120 14.82 5.58 -17.56
N GLN A 121 14.73 6.75 -18.19
CA GLN A 121 15.87 7.63 -18.40
C GLN A 121 16.50 8.08 -17.08
N GLN A 122 15.68 8.45 -16.08
CA GLN A 122 16.17 8.85 -14.76
C GLN A 122 16.87 7.70 -14.03
N MET A 123 16.39 6.47 -14.19
CA MET A 123 17.04 5.29 -13.61
C MET A 123 18.36 4.96 -14.31
N GLN A 124 18.37 4.98 -15.64
CA GLN A 124 19.55 4.65 -16.45
C GLN A 124 20.66 5.71 -16.33
N SER A 125 20.31 6.98 -16.13
CA SER A 125 21.28 8.05 -15.88
C SER A 125 21.84 8.04 -14.45
N GLY A 126 21.31 7.19 -13.57
CA GLY A 126 21.63 7.18 -12.14
C GLY A 126 21.02 8.34 -11.35
N GLY A 127 20.13 9.13 -11.96
CA GLY A 127 19.44 10.25 -11.32
C GLY A 127 18.42 9.80 -10.25
N MET A 128 17.85 8.61 -10.40
CA MET A 128 16.94 8.03 -9.41
C MET A 128 17.12 6.52 -9.26
N THR A 129 16.95 6.03 -8.03
CA THR A 129 16.85 4.59 -7.74
C THR A 129 15.42 4.08 -7.96
N LEU A 130 15.26 2.76 -8.12
CA LEU A 130 13.94 2.12 -8.19
C LEU A 130 13.07 2.47 -6.96
N GLU A 131 13.68 2.52 -5.77
CA GLU A 131 12.98 2.89 -4.54
C GLU A 131 12.46 4.33 -4.59
N GLN A 132 13.25 5.27 -5.10
CA GLN A 132 12.82 6.66 -5.25
C GLN A 132 11.68 6.79 -6.27
N VAL A 133 11.72 6.03 -7.36
CA VAL A 133 10.62 5.98 -8.34
C VAL A 133 9.36 5.38 -7.71
N ALA A 134 9.47 4.24 -7.03
CA ALA A 134 8.35 3.61 -6.32
C ALA A 134 7.75 4.56 -5.27
N ASN A 135 8.60 5.28 -4.52
CA ASN A 135 8.14 6.24 -3.52
C ASN A 135 7.39 7.41 -4.19
N ALA A 136 7.87 7.91 -5.33
CA ALA A 136 7.20 8.96 -6.09
C ALA A 136 5.79 8.52 -6.55
N PHE A 137 5.61 7.25 -6.92
CA PHE A 137 4.31 6.69 -7.30
C PHE A 137 3.38 6.65 -6.08
N MET A 138 3.87 6.12 -4.97
CA MET A 138 3.11 5.96 -3.71
C MET A 138 2.61 7.29 -3.13
N VAL A 139 3.38 8.36 -3.29
CA VAL A 139 3.01 9.72 -2.81
C VAL A 139 2.38 10.60 -3.90
N SER A 140 2.18 10.08 -5.11
CA SER A 140 1.63 10.86 -6.21
C SER A 140 0.15 11.22 -5.97
N GLY A 141 -0.26 12.39 -6.47
CA GLY A 141 -1.66 12.78 -6.49
C GLY A 141 -2.56 11.86 -7.33
N GLU A 142 -1.97 11.09 -8.24
CA GLU A 142 -2.66 10.05 -9.01
C GLU A 142 -3.04 8.86 -8.14
N MET A 143 -2.11 8.43 -7.29
CA MET A 143 -2.39 7.41 -6.30
C MET A 143 -3.46 7.89 -5.30
N GLN A 144 -3.39 9.17 -4.88
CA GLN A 144 -4.43 9.81 -4.06
C GLN A 144 -5.84 9.75 -4.67
N LYS A 145 -5.96 9.85 -6.00
CA LYS A 145 -7.24 9.76 -6.73
C LYS A 145 -7.73 8.33 -6.92
N HIS A 146 -6.83 7.38 -7.20
CA HIS A 146 -7.18 5.95 -7.27
C HIS A 146 -7.75 5.44 -5.94
N TYR A 147 -7.28 5.96 -4.80
CA TYR A 147 -7.83 5.61 -3.48
C TYR A 147 -9.31 5.97 -3.32
N LEU A 148 -9.74 7.17 -3.75
CA LEU A 148 -11.12 7.62 -3.56
C LEU A 148 -12.15 6.78 -4.34
N VAL A 149 -11.73 6.19 -5.46
CA VAL A 149 -12.60 5.34 -6.29
C VAL A 149 -12.72 3.93 -5.70
N GLN A 150 -11.66 3.39 -5.10
CA GLN A 150 -11.66 2.04 -4.55
C GLN A 150 -12.20 1.95 -3.12
N THR A 151 -12.20 3.06 -2.36
CA THR A 151 -12.92 3.16 -1.07
C THR A 151 -14.42 3.44 -1.24
N GLY A 152 -14.88 3.77 -2.45
CA GLY A 152 -16.30 3.92 -2.77
C GLY A 152 -17.07 2.60 -2.86
N TRP A 153 -16.40 1.47 -2.64
CA TRP A 153 -17.07 0.23 -2.29
C TRP A 153 -17.55 0.36 -0.85
N ASP A 154 -18.80 0.83 -0.71
CA ASP A 154 -19.61 0.69 0.50
C ASP A 154 -19.49 -0.75 1.02
N PHE A 155 -18.68 -0.94 2.05
CA PHE A 155 -18.73 -2.15 2.86
C PHE A 155 -19.73 -1.89 3.98
N LEU A 156 -21.01 -1.77 3.61
CA LEU A 156 -22.11 -2.00 4.53
C LEU A 156 -21.99 -3.45 5.02
N LEU A 157 -21.55 -3.60 6.26
CA LEU A 157 -21.96 -4.74 7.10
C LEU A 157 -23.31 -4.42 7.72
#